data_AF-A0A7R9ZZA8-F1
#
_entry.id   AF-A0A7R9ZZA8-F1
#
_cell.length_a   1.000
_cell.length_b   1.000
_cell.length_c   1.000
_cell.angle_alpha   90.00
_cell.angle_beta   90.00
_cell.angle_gamma   90.00
#
_symmetry.space_group_name_H-M   'P 1'
#
loop_
_entity.id
_entity.type
_entity.pdbx_description
1 polymer ?
#
loop_
_entity_poly.entity_id
_entity_poly.type
_entity_poly.pdbx_seq_one_letter_code
_entity_poly.pdbx_strand_id
1 'polypeptide(L)'
;MAKLLVLGLMLVRAARGQKGGILKQEGRPCIGMQQCTKAGGCETEKAAVTLDSQWRWTHTMTGATNCYTGHSWDTTICADPDECAKKCALEGVPLTEYASTYGVKSVPGGIQLGYVNSPTCTGSRLYLMEDDDIHYKMFKLKNREFSFDVDVSKLPCGLNGAVYLVEMPRDGGNGTGHNTAGSKFGTGYCDAQCPHDLKFIGGKANVKNWKIIKGIPSGHRGSCCAEMDLWEANSVDTAFTAHPCNTVGLEPCEGTKCGDEISDERYDGICDKDGCDFNSFRLGHEEYFGPGGTVDTKKKITVVTQFYTEGNMDTGDLVEIRRLYVQDGRIIPNSNASVKGFSGIKGDSITDGMCAKAKEAFKDVNDYARKGGLKRMGEAIERGMVLVLSLWDDRISSMLWLDSWTPPRLKDKNGRTIKMTPSQLEKAKQTPGTRRGPCSRDSGKYQDVRQKYPSSSVSFTNIRYGEIGSTYSTSNQDILCTSPTPAPLPDPNSFQCKCLNGMGATGMQCPSNGAMKCMQCNQGYHIDGVVCKPNECTCPNGVGSEGSACPNQGQVQCASCSTGFQLSGTVCQPTPSAASTPAGGVATAPAAAVPAPAPAAVAPAPAAGSPTAGCAKAG
;
A
#
# COMPACT_ATOMS: atom_id res chain seq x y z
N MET A 1 13.12 47.65 -33.28
CA MET A 1 12.42 46.37 -33.56
C MET A 1 12.16 45.68 -32.23
N ALA A 2 10.90 45.58 -31.79
CA ALA A 2 10.56 44.93 -30.53
C ALA A 2 10.40 43.41 -30.73
N LYS A 3 11.02 42.59 -29.88
CA LYS A 3 10.84 41.13 -29.90
C LYS A 3 9.54 40.78 -29.16
N LEU A 4 8.58 40.20 -29.87
CA LEU A 4 7.40 39.59 -29.24
C LEU A 4 7.81 38.31 -28.52
N LEU A 5 7.58 38.23 -27.21
CA LEU A 5 7.62 36.97 -26.48
C LEU A 5 6.23 36.32 -26.56
N VAL A 6 6.11 35.20 -27.27
CA VAL A 6 4.88 34.40 -27.27
C VAL A 6 4.91 33.47 -26.06
N LEU A 7 4.20 33.83 -25.00
CA LEU A 7 4.06 32.97 -23.82
C LEU A 7 2.99 31.91 -24.09
N GLY A 8 3.42 30.67 -24.36
CA GLY A 8 2.51 29.55 -24.58
C GLY A 8 1.76 29.19 -23.30
N LEU A 9 0.46 29.50 -23.25
CA LEU A 9 -0.38 29.24 -22.09
C LEU A 9 -0.75 27.74 -22.00
N MET A 10 0.07 26.95 -21.31
CA MET A 10 -0.29 25.56 -20.99
C MET A 10 -1.47 25.53 -20.03
N LEU A 11 -2.65 25.18 -20.54
CA LEU A 11 -3.84 24.87 -19.77
C LEU A 11 -3.64 23.55 -19.00
N VAL A 12 -3.08 23.65 -17.80
CA VAL A 12 -3.03 22.55 -16.84
C VAL A 12 -4.47 22.18 -16.47
N ARG A 13 -4.97 21.05 -16.98
CA ARG A 13 -6.21 20.44 -16.50
C ARG A 13 -6.01 20.05 -15.04
N ALA A 14 -6.65 20.79 -14.13
CA ALA A 14 -6.66 20.43 -12.72
C ALA A 14 -7.41 19.09 -12.53
N ALA A 15 -6.64 18.00 -12.43
CA ALA A 15 -7.19 16.68 -12.18
C ALA A 15 -7.93 16.68 -10.83
N ARG A 16 -9.20 16.26 -10.87
CA ARG A 16 -9.99 15.98 -9.66
C ARG A 16 -9.81 14.52 -9.32
N GLY A 17 -9.70 14.21 -8.03
CA GLY A 17 -9.46 12.85 -7.59
C GLY A 17 -9.48 12.68 -6.09
N GLN A 18 -9.04 11.52 -5.62
CA GLN A 18 -8.83 11.13 -4.24
C GLN A 18 -7.88 12.15 -3.60
N LYS A 19 -8.43 13.10 -2.85
CA LYS A 19 -7.63 14.14 -2.19
C LYS A 19 -7.28 13.75 -0.76
N GLY A 20 -6.31 14.45 -0.20
CA GLY A 20 -6.29 14.68 1.24
C GLY A 20 -7.58 15.38 1.68
N GLY A 21 -8.16 14.94 2.79
CA GLY A 21 -9.24 15.62 3.47
C GLY A 21 -8.79 16.98 4.02
N ILE A 22 -9.77 17.76 4.45
CA ILE A 22 -9.59 19.14 4.91
C ILE A 22 -10.31 19.41 6.25
N LEU A 23 -11.01 18.42 6.80
CA LEU A 23 -11.72 18.55 8.08
C LEU A 23 -10.79 18.33 9.26
N LYS A 24 -9.66 17.63 9.06
CA LYS A 24 -8.63 17.40 10.08
C LYS A 24 -7.23 17.66 9.55
N GLN A 25 -6.39 18.21 10.41
CA GLN A 25 -5.01 18.48 10.07
C GLN A 25 -4.20 17.19 10.15
N GLU A 26 -3.39 16.90 9.12
CA GLU A 26 -2.45 15.80 9.19
C GLU A 26 -1.33 16.12 10.19
N GLY A 27 -1.22 15.30 11.23
CA GLY A 27 -0.12 15.29 12.17
C GLY A 27 1.10 14.59 11.58
N ARG A 28 2.29 14.98 12.05
CA ARG A 28 3.57 14.41 11.64
C ARG A 28 4.29 13.81 12.85
N PRO A 29 3.96 12.59 13.32
CA PRO A 29 4.69 11.98 14.44
C PRO A 29 6.16 11.85 14.07
N CYS A 30 7.04 12.48 14.84
CA CYS A 30 8.47 12.41 14.57
C CYS A 30 9.04 11.04 14.92
N ILE A 31 10.15 10.70 14.27
CA ILE A 31 10.94 9.51 14.55
C ILE A 31 12.43 9.87 14.40
N GLY A 32 13.27 9.38 15.30
CA GLY A 32 14.71 9.61 15.25
C GLY A 32 15.40 8.72 14.21
N MET A 33 16.19 9.32 13.33
CA MET A 33 17.01 8.61 12.35
C MET A 33 18.40 9.22 12.22
N GLN A 34 19.40 8.40 11.90
CA GLN A 34 20.75 8.85 11.55
C GLN A 34 21.27 8.22 10.25
N GLN A 35 22.07 8.98 9.49
CA GLN A 35 22.93 8.45 8.43
C GLN A 35 24.37 8.31 8.96
N CYS A 36 25.01 7.17 8.73
CA CYS A 36 26.31 6.84 9.30
C CYS A 36 27.40 6.55 8.24
N THR A 37 28.63 6.95 8.56
CA THR A 37 29.86 6.63 7.81
C THR A 37 30.95 6.21 8.80
N LYS A 38 31.91 5.39 8.37
CA LYS A 38 33.04 4.98 9.22
C LYS A 38 33.95 6.13 9.61
N ALA A 39 34.09 7.12 8.74
CA ALA A 39 34.99 8.25 8.95
C ALA A 39 34.34 9.41 9.72
N GLY A 40 33.06 9.72 9.44
CA GLY A 40 32.34 10.85 10.04
C GLY A 40 31.46 10.50 11.25
N GLY A 41 31.25 9.21 11.53
CA GLY A 41 30.25 8.79 12.51
C GLY A 41 28.83 8.94 11.96
N CYS A 42 27.86 9.27 12.83
CA CYS A 42 26.44 9.33 12.49
C CYS A 42 25.87 10.75 12.61
N GLU A 43 25.25 11.24 11.53
CA GLU A 43 24.55 12.53 11.46
C GLU A 43 23.03 12.32 11.60
N THR A 44 22.36 13.12 12.43
CA THR A 44 20.92 13.00 12.67
C THR A 44 20.11 13.65 11.56
N GLU A 45 19.19 12.87 10.98
CA GLU A 45 18.21 13.37 10.00
C GLU A 45 16.88 13.70 10.68
N LYS A 46 16.18 14.71 10.14
CA LYS A 46 14.77 14.93 10.48
C LYS A 46 13.93 13.93 9.70
N ALA A 47 13.20 13.10 10.43
CA ALA A 47 12.23 12.19 9.85
C ALA A 47 10.90 12.25 10.62
N ALA A 48 9.83 11.95 9.90
CA ALA A 48 8.50 11.74 10.44
C ALA A 48 7.92 10.45 9.87
N VAL A 49 6.79 10.00 10.41
CA VAL A 49 5.99 8.94 9.82
C VAL A 49 4.64 9.46 9.35
N THR A 50 4.01 8.72 8.44
CA THR A 50 2.59 8.90 8.08
C THR A 50 1.85 7.57 8.17
N LEU A 51 0.58 7.62 8.56
CA LEU A 51 -0.33 6.46 8.61
C LEU A 51 -0.81 6.08 7.21
N ASP A 52 -0.83 4.77 6.93
CA ASP A 52 -1.43 4.22 5.72
C ASP A 52 -2.88 4.69 5.51
N SER A 53 -3.16 5.14 4.29
CA SER A 53 -4.48 5.39 3.72
C SER A 53 -5.58 4.41 4.14
N GLN A 54 -5.23 3.13 4.33
CA GLN A 54 -6.11 2.07 4.79
C GLN A 54 -6.78 2.34 6.14
N TRP A 55 -6.05 2.91 7.10
CA TRP A 55 -6.60 3.23 8.43
C TRP A 55 -7.37 4.56 8.45
N ARG A 56 -7.20 5.41 7.43
CA ARG A 56 -7.81 6.74 7.38
C ARG A 56 -9.32 6.68 7.19
N TRP A 57 -10.00 7.66 7.78
CA TRP A 57 -11.41 7.91 7.53
C TRP A 57 -11.60 8.35 6.07
N THR A 58 -12.52 7.68 5.37
CA THR A 58 -12.82 7.94 3.96
C THR A 58 -14.23 8.52 3.83
N HIS A 59 -14.35 9.77 3.42
CA HIS A 59 -15.59 10.54 3.38
C HIS A 59 -15.69 11.41 2.12
N THR A 60 -16.84 12.04 1.89
CA THR A 60 -17.08 12.88 0.72
C THR A 60 -16.20 14.13 0.69
N MET A 61 -15.76 14.53 -0.50
CA MET A 61 -14.89 15.70 -0.72
C MET A 61 -15.44 17.04 -0.21
N THR A 62 -16.75 17.14 0.01
CA THR A 62 -17.43 18.39 0.41
C THR A 62 -18.19 18.27 1.73
N GLY A 63 -17.92 17.25 2.55
CA GLY A 63 -18.63 17.04 3.81
C GLY A 63 -18.18 15.77 4.57
N ALA A 64 -18.87 15.46 5.66
CA ALA A 64 -18.52 14.37 6.56
C ALA A 64 -19.23 13.03 6.26
N THR A 65 -19.90 12.87 5.11
CA THR A 65 -20.59 11.63 4.76
C THR A 65 -19.56 10.54 4.44
N ASN A 66 -19.60 9.41 5.15
CA ASN A 66 -18.66 8.31 4.91
C ASN A 66 -18.82 7.75 3.49
N CYS A 67 -17.73 7.63 2.75
CA CYS A 67 -17.68 6.80 1.53
C CYS A 67 -17.48 5.32 1.84
N TYR A 68 -16.93 5.03 3.03
CA TYR A 68 -16.64 3.68 3.50
C TYR A 68 -16.92 3.60 5.01
N THR A 69 -17.77 2.66 5.42
CA THR A 69 -18.17 2.45 6.83
C THR A 69 -18.02 0.98 7.19
N GLY A 70 -17.42 0.69 8.34
CA GLY A 70 -17.12 -0.69 8.76
C GLY A 70 -16.25 -1.43 7.75
N HIS A 71 -16.88 -2.26 6.91
CA HIS A 71 -16.24 -3.05 5.86
C HIS A 71 -16.84 -2.86 4.46
N SER A 72 -17.68 -1.83 4.26
CA SER A 72 -18.45 -1.63 3.03
C SER A 72 -18.31 -0.20 2.49
N TRP A 73 -18.27 -0.10 1.15
CA TRP A 73 -18.44 1.16 0.44
C TRP A 73 -19.91 1.60 0.40
N ASP A 74 -20.14 2.91 0.44
CA ASP A 74 -21.46 3.48 0.12
C ASP A 74 -21.69 3.38 -1.39
N THR A 75 -22.62 2.52 -1.82
CA THR A 75 -22.88 2.27 -3.25
C THR A 75 -23.54 3.43 -3.98
N THR A 76 -24.11 4.41 -3.28
CA THR A 76 -24.68 5.62 -3.90
C THR A 76 -23.59 6.64 -4.28
N ILE A 77 -22.50 6.68 -3.50
CA ILE A 77 -21.32 7.52 -3.76
C ILE A 77 -20.32 6.79 -4.67
N CYS A 78 -20.11 5.50 -4.41
CA CYS A 78 -19.00 4.69 -4.90
C CYS A 78 -19.44 3.49 -5.77
N ALA A 79 -20.39 3.72 -6.69
CA ALA A 79 -20.79 2.73 -7.69
C ALA A 79 -19.69 2.42 -8.74
N ASP A 80 -18.78 3.36 -8.99
CA ASP A 80 -17.71 3.26 -9.99
C ASP A 80 -16.33 3.59 -9.36
N PRO A 81 -15.24 2.86 -9.70
CA PRO A 81 -13.89 3.08 -9.17
C PRO A 81 -13.32 4.50 -9.32
N ASP A 82 -13.55 5.15 -10.47
CA ASP A 82 -12.99 6.46 -10.79
C ASP A 82 -13.85 7.58 -10.20
N GLU A 83 -15.18 7.44 -10.25
CA GLU A 83 -16.11 8.37 -9.60
C GLU A 83 -15.99 8.34 -8.08
N CYS A 84 -15.83 7.16 -7.47
CA CYS A 84 -15.59 7.04 -6.03
C CYS A 84 -14.30 7.78 -5.64
N ALA A 85 -13.20 7.59 -6.39
CA ALA A 85 -11.96 8.31 -6.16
C ALA A 85 -12.15 9.84 -6.30
N LYS A 86 -12.86 10.34 -7.33
CA LYS A 86 -13.16 11.78 -7.48
C LYS A 86 -14.03 12.37 -6.37
N LYS A 87 -14.90 11.57 -5.76
CA LYS A 87 -15.90 12.02 -4.77
C LYS A 87 -15.44 11.89 -3.33
N CYS A 88 -14.38 11.13 -3.06
CA CYS A 88 -13.96 10.78 -1.70
C CYS A 88 -12.55 11.28 -1.35
N ALA A 89 -12.35 11.65 -0.09
CA ALA A 89 -11.09 12.09 0.49
C ALA A 89 -10.56 11.06 1.51
N LEU A 90 -9.24 11.07 1.72
CA LEU A 90 -8.59 10.44 2.88
C LEU A 90 -8.32 11.51 3.93
N GLU A 91 -8.99 11.46 5.08
CA GLU A 91 -8.87 12.53 6.07
C GLU A 91 -7.52 12.54 6.81
N GLY A 92 -7.13 13.72 7.29
CA GLY A 92 -5.96 13.89 8.14
C GLY A 92 -6.15 13.24 9.51
N VAL A 93 -5.04 12.88 10.15
CA VAL A 93 -4.99 12.34 11.50
C VAL A 93 -4.19 13.30 12.38
N PRO A 94 -4.82 14.07 13.29
CA PRO A 94 -4.10 14.91 14.24
C PRO A 94 -3.18 14.09 15.14
N LEU A 95 -2.08 14.69 15.64
CA LEU A 95 -1.13 13.99 16.55
C LEU A 95 -1.80 13.36 17.78
N THR A 96 -2.87 13.98 18.29
CA THR A 96 -3.69 13.45 19.38
C THR A 96 -4.46 12.19 18.98
N GLU A 97 -4.90 12.07 17.73
CA GLU A 97 -5.62 10.91 17.20
C GLU A 97 -4.66 9.78 16.80
N TYR A 98 -3.46 10.10 16.29
CA TYR A 98 -2.36 9.13 16.14
C TYR A 98 -2.18 8.35 17.46
N ALA A 99 -2.04 9.04 18.58
CA ALA A 99 -1.84 8.42 19.89
C ALA A 99 -3.10 7.74 20.49
N SER A 100 -4.27 8.36 20.36
CA SER A 100 -5.51 7.91 21.05
C SER A 100 -6.39 6.96 20.24
N THR A 101 -6.38 7.04 18.91
CA THR A 101 -7.21 6.20 18.02
C THR A 101 -6.40 5.08 17.39
N TYR A 102 -5.14 5.38 17.01
CA TYR A 102 -4.29 4.45 16.26
C TYR A 102 -3.13 3.86 17.09
N GLY A 103 -2.97 4.30 18.35
CA GLY A 103 -1.95 3.79 19.27
C GLY A 103 -0.50 4.15 18.89
N VAL A 104 -0.32 5.08 17.97
CA VAL A 104 0.98 5.49 17.42
C VAL A 104 1.52 6.66 18.24
N LYS A 105 2.64 6.44 18.91
CA LYS A 105 3.23 7.41 19.85
C LYS A 105 4.71 7.57 19.59
N SER A 106 5.17 8.80 19.30
CA SER A 106 6.59 9.11 19.37
C SER A 106 7.09 8.89 20.80
N VAL A 107 8.25 8.24 20.92
CA VAL A 107 8.95 7.93 22.18
C VAL A 107 10.43 8.36 22.03
N PRO A 108 11.20 8.48 23.13
CA PRO A 108 12.65 8.68 23.01
C PRO A 108 13.27 7.67 22.03
N GLY A 109 14.05 8.16 21.07
CA GLY A 109 14.69 7.35 20.04
C GLY A 109 13.81 6.96 18.86
N GLY A 110 12.48 7.06 18.92
CA GLY A 110 11.64 6.65 17.79
C GLY A 110 10.14 6.58 18.08
N ILE A 111 9.52 5.42 17.82
CA ILE A 111 8.07 5.26 17.82
C ILE A 111 7.60 3.96 18.45
N GLN A 112 6.45 4.02 19.14
CA GLN A 112 5.73 2.87 19.69
C GLN A 112 4.38 2.70 19.00
N LEU A 113 4.05 1.45 18.66
CA LEU A 113 2.76 1.05 18.10
C LEU A 113 2.01 0.21 19.14
N GLY A 114 0.80 0.63 19.50
CA GLY A 114 -0.15 -0.18 20.27
C GLY A 114 -0.96 -1.13 19.39
N TYR A 115 -1.40 -2.26 19.96
CA TYR A 115 -2.11 -3.29 19.22
C TYR A 115 -3.63 -3.04 19.12
N VAL A 116 -4.39 -3.12 20.22
CA VAL A 116 -5.83 -2.76 20.22
C VAL A 116 -5.98 -1.38 20.84
N ASN A 117 -6.23 -0.40 19.97
CA ASN A 117 -6.11 1.02 20.31
C ASN A 117 -7.47 1.68 20.58
N SER A 118 -8.52 1.16 19.96
CA SER A 118 -9.92 1.46 20.27
C SER A 118 -10.78 0.22 20.00
N PRO A 119 -12.06 0.20 20.42
CA PRO A 119 -12.99 -0.89 20.08
C PRO A 119 -13.14 -1.12 18.57
N THR A 120 -12.80 -0.10 17.77
CA THR A 120 -12.94 -0.10 16.31
C THR A 120 -11.61 -0.16 15.57
N CYS A 121 -10.45 -0.09 16.24
CA CYS A 121 -9.13 -0.01 15.59
C CYS A 121 -8.10 -0.97 16.21
N THR A 122 -7.57 -1.85 15.37
CA THR A 122 -6.50 -2.80 15.69
C THR A 122 -5.33 -2.62 14.72
N GLY A 123 -4.11 -2.70 15.24
CA GLY A 123 -2.86 -2.58 14.49
C GLY A 123 -2.63 -1.21 13.86
N SER A 124 -1.50 -1.06 13.20
CA SER A 124 -1.15 0.10 12.37
C SER A 124 -0.09 -0.27 11.34
N ARG A 125 -0.03 0.48 10.24
CA ARG A 125 1.04 0.47 9.25
C ARG A 125 1.46 1.91 8.94
N LEU A 126 2.76 2.19 9.03
CA LEU A 126 3.36 3.51 8.94
C LEU A 126 4.48 3.52 7.91
N TYR A 127 4.64 4.66 7.21
CA TYR A 127 5.73 4.87 6.25
C TYR A 127 6.64 6.00 6.71
N LEU A 128 7.94 5.85 6.50
CA LEU A 128 8.91 6.92 6.79
C LEU A 128 8.85 8.03 5.74
N MET A 129 8.78 9.28 6.20
CA MET A 129 8.68 10.50 5.40
C MET A 129 9.98 11.32 5.47
N GLU A 130 10.26 12.05 4.40
CA GLU A 130 11.29 13.09 4.36
C GLU A 130 10.81 14.36 5.11
N ASP A 131 11.73 15.29 5.42
CA ASP A 131 11.36 16.57 6.09
C ASP A 131 10.35 17.41 5.28
N ASP A 132 10.26 17.20 3.95
CA ASP A 132 9.38 17.94 3.04
C ASP A 132 7.87 17.65 3.17
N ASP A 133 7.48 16.61 3.92
CA ASP A 133 6.08 16.20 4.18
C ASP A 133 5.26 15.77 2.96
N ILE A 134 5.88 15.63 1.80
CA ILE A 134 5.23 15.27 0.53
C ILE A 134 5.93 14.11 -0.19
N HIS A 135 6.96 13.53 0.41
CA HIS A 135 7.65 12.34 -0.09
C HIS A 135 8.02 11.36 1.03
N TYR A 136 7.97 10.07 0.68
CA TYR A 136 8.58 9.02 1.49
C TYR A 136 10.11 9.09 1.42
N LYS A 137 10.76 8.66 2.50
CA LYS A 137 12.21 8.42 2.52
C LYS A 137 12.51 7.17 1.70
N MET A 138 13.29 7.33 0.63
CA MET A 138 13.71 6.22 -0.23
C MET A 138 15.08 5.69 0.23
N PHE A 139 15.11 4.46 0.74
CA PHE A 139 16.36 3.81 1.14
C PHE A 139 16.98 3.06 -0.05
N LYS A 140 18.23 3.41 -0.37
CA LYS A 140 19.06 2.70 -1.35
C LYS A 140 20.16 1.96 -0.61
N LEU A 141 20.00 0.65 -0.43
CA LEU A 141 20.79 -0.12 0.53
C LEU A 141 21.84 -1.06 -0.10
N LYS A 142 22.02 -1.11 -1.42
CA LYS A 142 23.13 -1.85 -2.04
C LYS A 142 24.47 -1.37 -1.45
N ASN A 143 25.28 -2.31 -0.97
CA ASN A 143 26.55 -2.01 -0.29
C ASN A 143 26.39 -1.11 0.96
N ARG A 144 25.27 -1.25 1.68
CA ARG A 144 24.96 -0.49 2.90
C ARG A 144 24.48 -1.41 4.01
N GLU A 145 24.35 -0.80 5.17
CA GLU A 145 23.83 -1.38 6.41
C GLU A 145 22.63 -0.56 6.89
N PHE A 146 21.63 -1.25 7.44
CA PHE A 146 20.47 -0.66 8.10
C PHE A 146 20.31 -1.33 9.46
N SER A 147 20.10 -0.54 10.50
CA SER A 147 19.88 -1.04 11.85
C SER A 147 18.86 -0.22 12.62
N PHE A 148 18.24 -0.85 13.60
CA PHE A 148 17.28 -0.23 14.51
C PHE A 148 17.28 -1.00 15.83
N ASP A 149 16.88 -0.33 16.91
CA ASP A 149 16.54 -0.97 18.17
C ASP A 149 15.06 -1.38 18.16
N VAL A 150 14.74 -2.53 18.74
CA VAL A 150 13.38 -3.04 18.89
C VAL A 150 13.13 -3.62 20.27
N ASP A 151 11.93 -3.40 20.80
CA ASP A 151 11.37 -4.11 21.97
C ASP A 151 10.13 -4.91 21.54
N VAL A 152 10.30 -6.24 21.44
CA VAL A 152 9.23 -7.21 21.14
C VAL A 152 8.73 -7.95 22.39
N SER A 153 9.18 -7.58 23.60
CA SER A 153 8.90 -8.31 24.85
C SER A 153 7.40 -8.45 25.18
N LYS A 154 6.56 -7.60 24.58
CA LYS A 154 5.09 -7.57 24.75
C LYS A 154 4.32 -8.17 23.57
N LEU A 155 4.99 -8.79 22.61
CA LEU A 155 4.38 -9.47 21.47
C LEU A 155 4.31 -10.99 21.71
N PRO A 156 3.15 -11.57 22.05
CA PRO A 156 2.98 -13.02 22.17
C PRO A 156 2.81 -13.69 20.80
N CYS A 157 2.72 -15.03 20.82
CA CYS A 157 2.27 -15.84 19.69
C CYS A 157 1.05 -15.23 18.98
N GLY A 158 1.10 -15.13 17.65
CA GLY A 158 0.01 -14.63 16.82
C GLY A 158 0.08 -13.16 16.42
N LEU A 159 0.99 -12.37 17.02
CA LEU A 159 1.27 -11.01 16.59
C LEU A 159 2.57 -10.95 15.78
N ASN A 160 2.71 -9.90 14.99
CA ASN A 160 3.95 -9.56 14.30
C ASN A 160 4.16 -8.04 14.35
N GLY A 161 5.29 -7.62 14.91
CA GLY A 161 5.77 -6.24 14.86
C GLY A 161 6.85 -6.13 13.80
N ALA A 162 6.50 -5.71 12.59
CA ALA A 162 7.36 -5.81 11.41
C ALA A 162 8.07 -4.50 11.05
N VAL A 163 9.28 -4.64 10.52
CA VAL A 163 10.08 -3.58 9.88
C VAL A 163 10.55 -4.10 8.52
N TYR A 164 10.12 -3.45 7.44
CA TYR A 164 10.34 -3.95 6.09
C TYR A 164 10.42 -2.81 5.08
N LEU A 165 10.84 -3.15 3.86
CA LEU A 165 11.01 -2.22 2.75
C LEU A 165 10.15 -2.69 1.58
N VAL A 166 9.42 -1.77 0.94
CA VAL A 166 8.61 -2.05 -0.26
C VAL A 166 8.90 -1.07 -1.38
N GLU A 167 8.81 -1.51 -2.63
CA GLU A 167 9.09 -0.69 -3.82
C GLU A 167 7.93 0.26 -4.18
N MET A 168 7.42 1.00 -3.19
CA MET A 168 6.38 2.02 -3.34
C MET A 168 6.91 3.26 -4.10
N PRO A 169 6.05 3.95 -4.88
CA PRO A 169 6.40 5.24 -5.47
C PRO A 169 6.66 6.31 -4.40
N ARG A 170 7.75 7.09 -4.55
CA ARG A 170 8.22 8.09 -3.57
C ARG A 170 7.16 9.12 -3.14
N ASP A 171 6.24 9.47 -4.04
CA ASP A 171 5.16 10.42 -3.80
C ASP A 171 3.82 9.76 -3.44
N GLY A 172 3.82 8.45 -3.18
CA GLY A 172 2.62 7.64 -2.96
C GLY A 172 1.77 7.42 -4.21
N GLY A 173 2.30 7.69 -5.40
CA GLY A 173 1.60 7.65 -6.68
C GLY A 173 0.77 8.90 -6.94
N ASN A 174 1.22 10.07 -6.45
CA ASN A 174 0.53 11.34 -6.64
C ASN A 174 0.42 11.66 -8.15
N GLY A 175 -0.71 12.21 -8.59
CA GLY A 175 -1.01 12.44 -10.00
C GLY A 175 -1.31 11.17 -10.83
N THR A 176 -1.14 9.96 -10.27
CA THR A 176 -1.52 8.71 -10.96
C THR A 176 -3.01 8.48 -10.85
N GLY A 177 -3.70 8.38 -11.99
CA GLY A 177 -5.16 8.20 -12.05
C GLY A 177 -5.88 9.36 -11.37
N HIS A 178 -6.60 9.06 -10.29
CA HIS A 178 -7.21 10.08 -9.44
C HIS A 178 -6.47 10.29 -8.10
N ASN A 179 -5.27 9.77 -7.87
CA ASN A 179 -4.58 10.07 -6.61
C ASN A 179 -4.06 11.52 -6.59
N THR A 180 -4.50 12.30 -5.61
CA THR A 180 -4.00 13.65 -5.28
C THR A 180 -3.78 13.83 -3.77
N ALA A 181 -3.82 12.73 -3.01
CA ALA A 181 -3.53 12.69 -1.58
C ALA A 181 -2.03 12.37 -1.36
N GLY A 182 -1.50 11.43 -2.14
CA GLY A 182 -0.07 11.10 -2.17
C GLY A 182 0.47 10.53 -0.84
N SER A 183 1.79 10.48 -0.77
CA SER A 183 2.59 10.00 0.37
C SER A 183 2.17 10.63 1.69
N LYS A 184 1.88 11.93 1.73
CA LYS A 184 1.40 12.66 2.92
C LYS A 184 0.22 11.97 3.62
N PHE A 185 -0.67 11.34 2.85
CA PHE A 185 -1.84 10.59 3.35
C PHE A 185 -1.66 9.07 3.23
N GLY A 186 -0.42 8.59 3.17
CA GLY A 186 -0.08 7.17 3.21
C GLY A 186 -0.60 6.35 2.03
N THR A 187 -0.69 6.93 0.83
CA THR A 187 -1.17 6.20 -0.37
C THR A 187 -0.07 5.42 -1.09
N GLY A 188 -0.50 4.52 -1.97
CA GLY A 188 0.39 3.83 -2.91
C GLY A 188 1.10 2.62 -2.32
N TYR A 189 0.53 1.99 -1.29
CA TYR A 189 1.06 0.74 -0.74
C TYR A 189 0.97 -0.40 -1.76
N CYS A 190 2.00 -1.24 -1.72
CA CYS A 190 2.13 -2.50 -2.43
C CYS A 190 3.09 -3.38 -1.62
N ASP A 191 2.98 -4.69 -1.79
CA ASP A 191 3.91 -5.65 -1.21
C ASP A 191 3.95 -6.93 -2.09
N ALA A 192 4.75 -7.93 -1.72
CA ALA A 192 4.92 -9.12 -2.56
C ALA A 192 3.71 -10.07 -2.50
N GLN A 193 2.82 -9.93 -1.52
CA GLN A 193 1.57 -10.70 -1.43
C GLN A 193 0.48 -10.17 -2.38
N CYS A 194 0.71 -9.04 -3.06
CA CYS A 194 -0.22 -8.39 -3.99
C CYS A 194 -1.60 -8.05 -3.35
N PRO A 195 -1.67 -7.37 -2.20
CA PRO A 195 -2.87 -7.22 -1.37
C PRO A 195 -4.10 -6.65 -2.10
N HIS A 196 -5.21 -7.37 -1.96
CA HIS A 196 -6.54 -6.99 -2.45
C HIS A 196 -7.37 -6.19 -1.43
N ASP A 197 -6.92 -6.05 -0.18
CA ASP A 197 -7.65 -5.34 0.87
C ASP A 197 -7.53 -3.81 0.76
N LEU A 198 -6.69 -3.31 -0.14
CA LEU A 198 -6.48 -1.89 -0.35
C LEU A 198 -7.73 -1.21 -0.93
N LYS A 199 -8.22 -0.19 -0.23
CA LYS A 199 -9.35 0.67 -0.62
C LYS A 199 -9.06 1.42 -1.91
N PHE A 200 -7.82 1.84 -2.14
CA PHE A 200 -7.41 2.61 -3.31
C PHE A 200 -6.09 2.09 -3.89
N ILE A 201 -6.05 1.81 -5.19
CA ILE A 201 -4.87 1.27 -5.89
C ILE A 201 -4.69 2.01 -7.22
N GLY A 202 -3.50 2.56 -7.47
CA GLY A 202 -3.20 3.33 -8.68
C GLY A 202 -4.17 4.50 -8.92
N GLY A 203 -4.59 5.16 -7.83
CA GLY A 203 -5.55 6.27 -7.88
C GLY A 203 -6.97 5.89 -8.29
N LYS A 204 -7.41 4.64 -8.10
CA LYS A 204 -8.81 4.21 -8.25
C LYS A 204 -9.31 3.53 -6.98
N ALA A 205 -10.59 3.69 -6.64
CA ALA A 205 -11.18 2.96 -5.53
C ALA A 205 -11.43 1.49 -5.90
N ASN A 206 -11.14 0.55 -5.01
CA ASN A 206 -11.22 -0.89 -5.25
C ASN A 206 -12.65 -1.45 -5.07
N VAL A 207 -13.67 -0.68 -5.46
CA VAL A 207 -15.10 -0.95 -5.17
C VAL A 207 -15.65 -2.19 -5.89
N LYS A 208 -15.07 -2.54 -7.05
CA LYS A 208 -15.51 -3.67 -7.87
C LYS A 208 -15.32 -4.97 -7.10
N ASN A 209 -16.38 -5.79 -7.03
CA ASN A 209 -16.40 -7.09 -6.34
C ASN A 209 -16.00 -7.04 -4.85
N TRP A 210 -16.09 -5.88 -4.19
CA TRP A 210 -15.69 -5.70 -2.80
C TRP A 210 -16.50 -6.58 -1.83
N LYS A 211 -15.84 -7.50 -1.15
CA LYS A 211 -16.47 -8.50 -0.27
C LYS A 211 -15.50 -9.02 0.80
N ILE A 212 -16.03 -9.66 1.84
CA ILE A 212 -15.19 -10.35 2.83
C ILE A 212 -14.67 -11.67 2.26
N ILE A 213 -13.36 -11.85 2.19
CA ILE A 213 -12.66 -13.11 1.86
C ILE A 213 -11.84 -13.51 3.09
N LYS A 214 -12.11 -14.69 3.67
CA LYS A 214 -11.42 -15.20 4.89
C LYS A 214 -11.32 -14.16 6.04
N GLY A 215 -12.34 -13.34 6.24
CA GLY A 215 -12.36 -12.30 7.29
C GLY A 215 -11.67 -10.97 6.93
N ILE A 216 -11.22 -10.81 5.68
CA ILE A 216 -10.57 -9.61 5.15
C ILE A 216 -11.50 -8.96 4.10
N PRO A 217 -11.85 -7.66 4.21
CA PRO A 217 -12.48 -6.93 3.11
C PRO A 217 -11.54 -6.85 1.91
N SER A 218 -11.95 -7.30 0.73
CA SER A 218 -11.08 -7.43 -0.45
C SER A 218 -11.83 -7.02 -1.72
N GLY A 219 -11.16 -6.28 -2.60
CA GLY A 219 -11.66 -5.86 -3.91
C GLY A 219 -11.11 -6.68 -5.08
N HIS A 220 -11.49 -6.27 -6.29
CA HIS A 220 -11.12 -6.94 -7.54
C HIS A 220 -9.63 -6.84 -7.89
N ARG A 221 -8.96 -5.74 -7.51
CA ARG A 221 -7.55 -5.47 -7.85
C ARG A 221 -6.64 -5.72 -6.65
N GLY A 222 -5.44 -6.23 -6.91
CA GLY A 222 -4.33 -6.28 -5.96
C GLY A 222 -3.25 -5.25 -6.27
N SER A 223 -2.27 -5.06 -5.38
CA SER A 223 -1.18 -4.09 -5.51
C SER A 223 0.18 -4.75 -5.24
N CYS A 224 0.89 -5.13 -6.29
CA CYS A 224 2.15 -5.88 -6.20
C CYS A 224 3.37 -4.96 -6.25
N CYS A 225 4.40 -5.23 -5.45
CA CYS A 225 5.77 -4.76 -5.70
C CYS A 225 6.80 -5.60 -4.92
N ALA A 226 8.09 -5.43 -5.21
CA ALA A 226 9.14 -6.13 -4.47
C ALA A 226 9.19 -5.70 -3.00
N GLU A 227 9.51 -6.66 -2.13
CA GLU A 227 9.47 -6.51 -0.67
C GLU A 227 10.73 -7.13 -0.04
N MET A 228 11.25 -6.48 0.99
CA MET A 228 12.44 -6.91 1.73
C MET A 228 12.16 -6.76 3.22
N ASP A 229 11.84 -7.88 3.85
CA ASP A 229 11.54 -7.98 5.26
C ASP A 229 12.81 -7.98 6.07
N LEU A 230 13.13 -6.81 6.65
CA LEU A 230 14.25 -6.69 7.57
C LEU A 230 13.93 -7.46 8.86
N TRP A 231 12.67 -7.52 9.25
CA TRP A 231 12.24 -8.06 10.52
C TRP A 231 10.74 -8.33 10.52
N GLU A 232 10.38 -9.60 10.63
CA GLU A 232 9.06 -10.04 11.05
C GLU A 232 9.22 -10.83 12.34
N ALA A 233 8.58 -10.42 13.42
CA ALA A 233 8.87 -11.00 14.73
C ALA A 233 7.79 -10.78 15.80
N ASN A 234 7.88 -11.63 16.81
CA ASN A 234 7.31 -11.40 18.13
C ASN A 234 8.32 -11.85 19.21
N SER A 235 7.89 -12.02 20.46
CA SER A 235 8.79 -12.41 21.55
C SER A 235 9.34 -13.83 21.44
N VAL A 236 8.80 -14.70 20.58
CA VAL A 236 9.26 -16.09 20.51
C VAL A 236 10.00 -16.46 19.23
N ASP A 237 9.79 -15.75 18.12
CA ASP A 237 10.49 -16.03 16.87
C ASP A 237 10.65 -14.80 15.97
N THR A 238 11.55 -14.92 14.98
CA THR A 238 11.82 -13.88 13.99
C THR A 238 12.29 -14.45 12.65
N ALA A 239 11.90 -13.77 11.56
CA ALA A 239 12.39 -13.97 10.21
C ALA A 239 12.94 -12.68 9.61
N PHE A 240 13.84 -12.82 8.64
CA PHE A 240 14.11 -11.81 7.62
C PHE A 240 14.06 -12.48 6.25
N THR A 241 13.47 -11.81 5.26
CA THR A 241 13.00 -12.46 4.03
C THR A 241 13.16 -11.53 2.83
N ALA A 242 13.60 -12.08 1.69
CA ALA A 242 13.69 -11.34 0.43
C ALA A 242 12.63 -11.82 -0.56
N HIS A 243 11.78 -10.90 -1.06
CA HIS A 243 10.67 -11.18 -1.97
C HIS A 243 10.81 -10.43 -3.30
N PRO A 244 11.53 -10.98 -4.28
CA PRO A 244 11.66 -10.41 -5.61
C PRO A 244 10.36 -10.52 -6.43
N CYS A 245 10.13 -9.54 -7.31
CA CYS A 245 9.01 -9.52 -8.25
C CYS A 245 9.44 -9.24 -9.69
N ASN A 246 8.71 -9.82 -10.64
CA ASN A 246 8.85 -9.58 -12.08
C ASN A 246 8.17 -8.27 -12.54
N THR A 247 8.26 -7.22 -11.72
CA THR A 247 7.80 -5.85 -12.01
C THR A 247 8.79 -4.82 -11.47
N VAL A 248 8.69 -3.57 -11.91
CA VAL A 248 9.46 -2.42 -11.38
C VAL A 248 8.48 -1.52 -10.64
N GLY A 249 8.64 -1.40 -9.33
CA GLY A 249 7.76 -0.62 -8.46
C GLY A 249 6.36 -1.23 -8.34
N LEU A 250 5.41 -0.37 -7.94
CA LEU A 250 3.99 -0.71 -7.81
C LEU A 250 3.35 -1.07 -9.18
N GLU A 251 2.86 -2.31 -9.29
CA GLU A 251 2.04 -2.81 -10.40
C GLU A 251 0.66 -3.24 -9.85
N PRO A 252 -0.45 -2.56 -10.24
CA PRO A 252 -1.79 -3.02 -9.92
C PRO A 252 -2.12 -4.28 -10.73
N CYS A 253 -2.49 -5.37 -10.05
CA CYS A 253 -2.75 -6.66 -10.67
C CYS A 253 -4.25 -6.99 -10.76
N GLU A 254 -4.60 -7.89 -11.68
CA GLU A 254 -5.92 -8.56 -11.76
C GLU A 254 -5.73 -10.01 -12.19
N GLY A 255 -6.56 -10.92 -11.67
CA GLY A 255 -6.50 -12.36 -11.99
C GLY A 255 -5.17 -13.00 -11.60
N THR A 256 -4.73 -14.00 -12.36
CA THR A 256 -3.53 -14.80 -12.08
C THR A 256 -2.26 -13.97 -11.82
N LYS A 257 -2.13 -12.75 -12.39
CA LYS A 257 -1.03 -11.83 -12.07
C LYS A 257 -0.87 -11.57 -10.56
N CYS A 258 -1.96 -11.56 -9.81
CA CYS A 258 -1.96 -11.37 -8.36
C CYS A 258 -1.50 -12.59 -7.56
N GLY A 259 -1.50 -13.79 -8.16
CA GLY A 259 -1.14 -15.04 -7.50
C GLY A 259 -2.06 -15.40 -6.33
N ASP A 260 -3.36 -15.46 -6.58
CA ASP A 260 -4.38 -15.55 -5.53
C ASP A 260 -4.43 -16.94 -4.83
N GLU A 261 -4.25 -16.93 -3.51
CA GLU A 261 -4.38 -18.12 -2.65
C GLU A 261 -5.75 -18.80 -2.72
N ILE A 262 -6.81 -18.04 -3.00
CA ILE A 262 -8.17 -18.58 -3.13
C ILE A 262 -8.37 -19.32 -4.46
N SER A 263 -7.50 -19.05 -5.44
CA SER A 263 -7.49 -19.67 -6.77
C SER A 263 -6.45 -20.80 -6.92
N ASP A 264 -5.66 -21.07 -5.86
CA ASP A 264 -4.45 -21.93 -5.87
C ASP A 264 -3.32 -21.41 -6.80
N GLU A 265 -3.31 -20.09 -7.10
CA GLU A 265 -2.41 -19.43 -8.06
C GLU A 265 -1.13 -18.84 -7.42
N ARG A 266 -0.79 -19.20 -6.17
CA ARG A 266 0.29 -18.58 -5.35
C ARG A 266 1.59 -18.32 -6.11
N TYR A 267 2.00 -19.27 -6.95
CA TYR A 267 3.27 -19.30 -7.68
C TYR A 267 3.15 -18.91 -9.17
N ASP A 268 1.97 -18.47 -9.60
CA ASP A 268 1.67 -18.06 -10.97
C ASP A 268 1.59 -16.53 -11.12
N GLY A 269 1.54 -15.81 -9.99
CA GLY A 269 1.62 -14.35 -9.92
C GLY A 269 2.99 -13.76 -10.25
N ILE A 270 3.06 -12.43 -10.27
CA ILE A 270 4.28 -11.70 -10.65
C ILE A 270 5.33 -11.57 -9.52
N CYS A 271 4.93 -11.78 -8.27
CA CYS A 271 5.77 -11.69 -7.08
C CYS A 271 6.02 -13.07 -6.44
N ASP A 272 7.19 -13.25 -5.82
CA ASP A 272 7.44 -14.41 -4.96
C ASP A 272 6.79 -14.19 -3.59
N LYS A 273 5.69 -14.89 -3.34
CA LYS A 273 4.94 -14.78 -2.08
C LYS A 273 5.57 -15.53 -0.90
N ASP A 274 6.46 -16.50 -1.15
CA ASP A 274 7.14 -17.26 -0.09
C ASP A 274 8.45 -16.60 0.33
N GLY A 275 9.12 -15.91 -0.59
CA GLY A 275 10.42 -15.28 -0.37
C GLY A 275 11.54 -16.30 -0.20
N CYS A 276 12.77 -15.81 0.02
CA CYS A 276 13.81 -16.59 0.68
C CYS A 276 13.94 -16.13 2.13
N ASP A 277 13.48 -16.97 3.06
CA ASP A 277 13.40 -16.69 4.48
C ASP A 277 14.60 -17.22 5.27
N PHE A 278 15.08 -16.42 6.21
CA PHE A 278 15.98 -16.87 7.27
C PHE A 278 15.30 -16.69 8.63
N ASN A 279 14.66 -17.76 9.09
CA ASN A 279 14.18 -17.93 10.46
C ASN A 279 15.11 -18.93 11.18
N SER A 280 15.67 -18.53 12.34
CA SER A 280 16.67 -19.33 13.06
C SER A 280 16.11 -20.65 13.58
N PHE A 281 14.88 -20.66 14.07
CA PHE A 281 14.19 -21.85 14.56
C PHE A 281 13.91 -22.84 13.42
N ARG A 282 13.36 -22.34 12.31
CA ARG A 282 13.07 -23.09 11.07
C ARG A 282 14.33 -23.73 10.48
N LEU A 283 15.46 -23.03 10.59
CA LEU A 283 16.77 -23.49 10.14
C LEU A 283 17.55 -24.30 11.21
N GLY A 284 16.87 -24.73 12.29
CA GLY A 284 17.35 -25.77 13.23
C GLY A 284 17.93 -25.25 14.55
N HIS A 285 17.95 -23.94 14.78
CA HIS A 285 18.48 -23.30 15.99
C HIS A 285 17.34 -22.81 16.92
N GLU A 286 16.57 -23.77 17.44
CA GLU A 286 15.31 -23.56 18.19
C GLU A 286 15.45 -22.75 19.50
N GLU A 287 16.66 -22.59 20.05
CA GLU A 287 16.95 -21.85 21.29
C GLU A 287 17.73 -20.54 21.05
N TYR A 288 17.99 -20.18 19.79
CA TYR A 288 18.81 -19.02 19.45
C TYR A 288 18.09 -17.69 19.71
N PHE A 289 16.82 -17.59 19.34
CA PHE A 289 16.01 -16.39 19.53
C PHE A 289 14.81 -16.71 20.43
N GLY A 290 14.51 -15.83 21.39
CA GLY A 290 13.34 -15.98 22.26
C GLY A 290 13.56 -15.54 23.70
N PRO A 291 12.60 -15.78 24.62
CA PRO A 291 12.63 -15.21 25.96
C PRO A 291 13.68 -15.88 26.87
N GLY A 292 14.89 -15.32 26.92
CA GLY A 292 16.09 -15.93 27.51
C GLY A 292 16.93 -16.78 26.55
N GLY A 293 16.75 -16.62 25.24
CA GLY A 293 17.60 -17.24 24.21
C GLY A 293 18.97 -16.59 24.07
N THR A 294 19.72 -16.95 23.02
CA THR A 294 21.01 -16.28 22.69
C THR A 294 20.79 -14.80 22.38
N VAL A 295 19.71 -14.48 21.66
CA VAL A 295 19.12 -13.15 21.56
C VAL A 295 17.88 -13.12 22.47
N ASP A 296 17.98 -12.44 23.61
CA ASP A 296 16.96 -12.45 24.66
C ASP A 296 15.87 -11.41 24.37
N THR A 297 14.68 -11.88 23.99
CA THR A 297 13.52 -11.03 23.66
C THR A 297 12.85 -10.38 24.87
N LYS A 298 13.29 -10.68 26.10
CA LYS A 298 12.87 -9.94 27.31
C LYS A 298 13.53 -8.56 27.42
N LYS A 299 14.48 -8.25 26.54
CA LYS A 299 15.25 -7.00 26.51
C LYS A 299 15.15 -6.35 25.12
N LYS A 300 15.53 -5.08 25.04
CA LYS A 300 15.75 -4.39 23.77
C LYS A 300 16.84 -5.10 22.96
N ILE A 301 16.67 -5.16 21.64
CA ILE A 301 17.59 -5.77 20.69
C ILE A 301 17.93 -4.72 19.63
N THR A 302 19.22 -4.48 19.35
CA THR A 302 19.61 -3.80 18.11
C THR A 302 19.69 -4.85 17.00
N VAL A 303 18.89 -4.69 15.94
CA VAL A 303 18.92 -5.54 14.75
C VAL A 303 19.74 -4.84 13.68
N VAL A 304 20.66 -5.54 13.03
CA VAL A 304 21.52 -5.00 11.95
C VAL A 304 21.41 -5.89 10.72
N THR A 305 21.16 -5.28 9.56
CA THR A 305 21.07 -5.97 8.26
C THR A 305 22.03 -5.32 7.27
N GLN A 306 22.87 -6.13 6.65
CA GLN A 306 23.93 -5.73 5.72
C GLN A 306 23.65 -6.31 4.33
N PHE A 307 23.80 -5.50 3.30
CA PHE A 307 23.47 -5.85 1.91
C PHE A 307 24.75 -5.85 1.06
N TYR A 308 25.41 -7.00 1.02
CA TYR A 308 26.67 -7.17 0.29
C TYR A 308 26.42 -7.36 -1.20
N THR A 309 27.26 -6.68 -1.98
CA THR A 309 27.23 -6.67 -3.44
C THR A 309 28.50 -7.31 -4.00
N GLU A 310 28.45 -7.73 -5.26
CA GLU A 310 29.63 -8.20 -5.98
C GLU A 310 30.75 -7.15 -5.92
N GLY A 311 31.93 -7.57 -5.46
CA GLY A 311 33.10 -6.69 -5.27
C GLY A 311 32.95 -5.65 -4.14
N ASN A 312 31.89 -5.68 -3.33
CA ASN A 312 31.53 -4.63 -2.36
C ASN A 312 31.39 -3.24 -3.02
N MET A 313 30.76 -3.18 -4.18
CA MET A 313 30.55 -1.97 -4.97
C MET A 313 29.08 -1.56 -4.97
N ASP A 314 28.79 -0.27 -4.80
CA ASP A 314 27.42 0.27 -4.87
C ASP A 314 26.67 -0.12 -6.16
N THR A 315 27.41 -0.33 -7.25
CA THR A 315 26.92 -0.75 -8.57
C THR A 315 26.84 -2.27 -8.77
N GLY A 316 27.56 -3.09 -8.01
CA GLY A 316 27.60 -4.56 -8.19
C GLY A 316 26.26 -5.23 -7.87
N ASP A 317 25.97 -6.41 -8.43
CA ASP A 317 24.75 -7.15 -8.10
C ASP A 317 24.69 -7.48 -6.59
N LEU A 318 23.49 -7.55 -6.00
CA LEU A 318 23.34 -8.02 -4.60
C LEU A 318 23.61 -9.53 -4.55
N VAL A 319 24.49 -9.96 -3.63
CA VAL A 319 24.96 -11.37 -3.53
C VAL A 319 24.79 -11.99 -2.15
N GLU A 320 24.65 -11.19 -1.09
CA GLU A 320 24.42 -11.68 0.27
C GLU A 320 23.66 -10.65 1.12
N ILE A 321 22.66 -11.12 1.89
CA ILE A 321 22.01 -10.33 2.95
C ILE A 321 22.37 -10.96 4.30
N ARG A 322 23.17 -10.25 5.08
CA ARG A 322 23.75 -10.71 6.35
C ARG A 322 23.06 -10.04 7.53
N ARG A 323 22.93 -10.79 8.63
CA ARG A 323 22.30 -10.38 9.89
C ARG A 323 23.31 -10.44 11.02
N LEU A 324 23.23 -9.47 11.94
CA LEU A 324 23.75 -9.59 13.30
C LEU A 324 22.85 -8.83 14.27
N TYR A 325 23.03 -9.10 15.56
CA TYR A 325 22.33 -8.41 16.63
C TYR A 325 23.33 -7.75 17.57
N VAL A 326 22.91 -6.70 18.28
CA VAL A 326 23.64 -6.17 19.44
C VAL A 326 22.72 -6.16 20.65
N GLN A 327 23.17 -6.74 21.75
CA GLN A 327 22.44 -6.76 23.02
C GLN A 327 23.43 -6.74 24.19
N ASP A 328 23.12 -5.97 25.24
CA ASP A 328 24.00 -5.75 26.41
C ASP A 328 25.46 -5.37 26.02
N GLY A 329 25.61 -4.59 24.93
CA GLY A 329 26.90 -4.17 24.38
C GLY A 329 27.69 -5.25 23.63
N ARG A 330 27.12 -6.45 23.42
CA ARG A 330 27.76 -7.57 22.72
C ARG A 330 27.23 -7.70 21.30
N ILE A 331 28.13 -7.85 20.33
CA ILE A 331 27.79 -8.26 18.97
C ILE A 331 27.51 -9.76 18.97
N ILE A 332 26.36 -10.14 18.43
CA ILE A 332 25.88 -11.52 18.32
C ILE A 332 25.71 -11.81 16.81
N PRO A 333 26.61 -12.59 16.18
CA PRO A 333 26.41 -13.05 14.80
C PRO A 333 25.12 -13.86 14.68
N ASN A 334 24.50 -13.84 13.50
CA ASN A 334 23.30 -14.65 13.23
C ASN A 334 23.57 -16.16 13.44
N SER A 335 22.51 -16.95 13.65
CA SER A 335 22.64 -18.40 13.71
C SER A 335 23.15 -18.97 12.39
N ASN A 336 23.83 -20.12 12.41
CA ASN A 336 24.16 -20.84 11.19
C ASN A 336 22.96 -21.71 10.78
N ALA A 337 22.64 -21.78 9.50
CA ALA A 337 21.58 -22.63 9.00
C ALA A 337 22.00 -24.11 9.05
N SER A 338 21.25 -24.95 9.79
CA SER A 338 21.59 -26.35 10.09
C SER A 338 20.34 -27.24 10.23
N VAL A 339 19.80 -27.67 9.09
CA VAL A 339 18.57 -28.48 9.06
C VAL A 339 18.86 -29.96 9.31
N LYS A 340 18.31 -30.50 10.41
CA LYS A 340 18.50 -31.91 10.81
C LYS A 340 18.09 -32.88 9.69
N GLY A 341 19.02 -33.75 9.31
CA GLY A 341 18.81 -34.77 8.27
C GLY A 341 19.00 -34.28 6.84
N PHE A 342 19.45 -33.04 6.63
CA PHE A 342 19.75 -32.50 5.31
C PHE A 342 21.16 -31.91 5.25
N SER A 343 21.96 -32.31 4.27
CA SER A 343 23.33 -31.82 4.08
C SER A 343 23.39 -30.74 3.00
N GLY A 344 24.20 -29.70 3.23
CA GLY A 344 24.53 -28.68 2.22
C GLY A 344 23.88 -27.31 2.41
N ILE A 345 22.91 -27.18 3.31
CA ILE A 345 22.58 -25.88 3.90
C ILE A 345 23.74 -25.50 4.83
N LYS A 346 24.28 -24.29 4.66
CA LYS A 346 25.41 -23.73 5.43
C LYS A 346 25.35 -22.20 5.41
N GLY A 347 26.03 -21.57 6.36
CA GLY A 347 26.16 -20.11 6.46
C GLY A 347 25.09 -19.48 7.34
N ASP A 348 25.23 -18.19 7.59
CA ASP A 348 24.48 -17.38 8.55
C ASP A 348 23.73 -16.20 7.88
N SER A 349 23.50 -16.30 6.57
CA SER A 349 23.02 -15.23 5.70
C SER A 349 22.13 -15.75 4.57
N ILE A 350 21.35 -14.85 3.96
CA ILE A 350 20.61 -15.12 2.73
C ILE A 350 21.58 -14.98 1.55
N THR A 351 21.71 -16.06 0.79
CA THR A 351 22.39 -16.14 -0.52
C THR A 351 21.57 -17.04 -1.42
N ASP A 352 21.59 -16.85 -2.75
CA ASP A 352 20.83 -17.72 -3.68
C ASP A 352 21.13 -19.22 -3.48
N GLY A 353 22.38 -19.55 -3.12
CA GLY A 353 22.80 -20.92 -2.78
C GLY A 353 22.18 -21.46 -1.48
N MET A 354 22.11 -20.64 -0.43
CA MET A 354 21.40 -21.00 0.82
C MET A 354 19.90 -21.19 0.53
N CYS A 355 19.28 -20.24 -0.18
CA CYS A 355 17.87 -20.28 -0.57
C CYS A 355 17.52 -21.57 -1.32
N ALA A 356 18.30 -21.92 -2.36
CA ALA A 356 18.09 -23.13 -3.13
C ALA A 356 18.15 -24.40 -2.27
N LYS A 357 19.11 -24.48 -1.34
CA LYS A 357 19.27 -25.63 -0.44
C LYS A 357 18.20 -25.69 0.66
N ALA A 358 17.75 -24.55 1.17
CA ALA A 358 16.64 -24.47 2.13
C ALA A 358 15.32 -24.94 1.48
N LYS A 359 14.97 -24.42 0.30
CA LYS A 359 13.76 -24.83 -0.44
C LYS A 359 13.81 -26.31 -0.82
N GLU A 360 14.97 -26.85 -1.22
CA GLU A 360 15.18 -28.29 -1.47
C GLU A 360 14.92 -29.14 -0.21
N ALA A 361 15.46 -28.76 0.95
CA ALA A 361 15.29 -29.49 2.21
C ALA A 361 13.84 -29.49 2.71
N PHE A 362 13.17 -28.35 2.57
CA PHE A 362 11.80 -28.15 3.01
C PHE A 362 10.77 -28.68 2.01
N LYS A 363 11.20 -28.93 0.76
CA LYS A 363 10.36 -29.29 -0.40
C LYS A 363 9.37 -28.18 -0.77
N ASP A 364 9.79 -26.94 -0.52
CA ASP A 364 9.06 -25.74 -0.92
C ASP A 364 9.32 -25.45 -2.42
N VAL A 365 8.39 -24.77 -3.09
CA VAL A 365 8.63 -24.27 -4.44
C VAL A 365 9.64 -23.12 -4.37
N ASN A 366 10.72 -23.20 -5.15
CA ASN A 366 11.71 -22.15 -5.24
C ASN A 366 11.24 -21.05 -6.22
N ASP A 367 10.14 -20.36 -5.88
CA ASP A 367 9.62 -19.26 -6.70
C ASP A 367 10.54 -18.03 -6.64
N TYR A 368 11.24 -17.83 -5.52
CA TYR A 368 12.37 -16.91 -5.36
C TYR A 368 13.35 -16.92 -6.53
N ALA A 369 13.88 -18.09 -6.90
CA ALA A 369 14.76 -18.23 -8.05
C ALA A 369 14.02 -17.99 -9.38
N ARG A 370 12.74 -18.34 -9.50
CA ARG A 370 11.91 -18.06 -10.69
C ARG A 370 11.64 -16.56 -10.90
N LYS A 371 11.69 -15.73 -9.85
CA LYS A 371 11.64 -14.26 -9.95
C LYS A 371 13.01 -13.58 -9.94
N GLY A 372 14.10 -14.33 -10.09
CA GLY A 372 15.45 -13.78 -10.26
C GLY A 372 16.26 -13.52 -8.98
N GLY A 373 15.84 -14.08 -7.84
CA GLY A 373 16.65 -14.18 -6.61
C GLY A 373 17.22 -12.86 -6.08
N LEU A 374 18.42 -12.92 -5.49
CA LEU A 374 19.07 -11.73 -4.91
C LEU A 374 19.37 -10.66 -5.94
N LYS A 375 19.72 -11.01 -7.20
CA LYS A 375 19.92 -10.03 -8.26
C LYS A 375 18.68 -9.15 -8.43
N ARG A 376 17.50 -9.76 -8.60
CA ARG A 376 16.25 -9.01 -8.79
C ARG A 376 15.86 -8.20 -7.55
N MET A 377 16.12 -8.73 -6.35
CA MET A 377 15.93 -7.99 -5.10
C MET A 377 16.85 -6.75 -5.05
N GLY A 378 18.12 -6.92 -5.42
CA GLY A 378 19.13 -5.85 -5.49
C GLY A 378 18.73 -4.73 -6.45
N GLU A 379 18.17 -5.06 -7.60
CA GLU A 379 17.66 -4.07 -8.57
C GLU A 379 16.55 -3.18 -7.97
N ALA A 380 15.67 -3.71 -7.11
CA ALA A 380 14.65 -2.91 -6.43
C ALA A 380 15.27 -2.03 -5.32
N ILE A 381 16.19 -2.60 -4.53
CA ILE A 381 16.96 -1.87 -3.52
C ILE A 381 17.79 -0.72 -4.14
N GLU A 382 18.25 -0.87 -5.38
CA GLU A 382 18.99 0.18 -6.12
C GLU A 382 18.12 1.38 -6.50
N ARG A 383 16.91 1.11 -6.99
CA ARG A 383 15.93 2.15 -7.33
C ARG A 383 15.46 2.88 -6.08
N GLY A 384 15.40 2.16 -4.96
CA GLY A 384 15.13 2.65 -3.62
C GLY A 384 13.75 2.20 -3.14
N MET A 385 13.65 1.89 -1.86
CA MET A 385 12.43 1.33 -1.25
C MET A 385 11.99 2.15 -0.04
N VAL A 386 10.69 2.16 0.23
CA VAL A 386 10.08 2.89 1.36
C VAL A 386 10.10 2.02 2.61
N LEU A 387 10.58 2.58 3.74
CA LEU A 387 10.56 1.90 5.03
C LEU A 387 9.14 1.88 5.61
N VAL A 388 8.72 0.69 6.01
CA VAL A 388 7.44 0.41 6.65
C VAL A 388 7.66 -0.09 8.08
N LEU A 389 6.87 0.44 9.00
CA LEU A 389 6.76 -0.03 10.39
C LEU A 389 5.32 -0.47 10.64
N SER A 390 5.10 -1.68 11.17
CA SER A 390 3.74 -2.17 11.44
C SER A 390 3.62 -3.01 12.71
N LEU A 391 2.38 -3.15 13.18
CA LEU A 391 2.00 -4.12 14.20
C LEU A 391 0.64 -4.71 13.81
N TRP A 392 0.57 -6.03 13.65
CA TRP A 392 -0.59 -6.71 13.06
C TRP A 392 -0.80 -8.14 13.57
N ASP A 393 -1.99 -8.67 13.30
CA ASP A 393 -2.39 -10.07 13.47
C ASP A 393 -2.83 -10.68 12.14
N ASP A 394 -2.63 -11.98 11.99
CA ASP A 394 -2.91 -12.68 10.73
C ASP A 394 -4.28 -13.38 10.76
N ARG A 395 -5.24 -12.79 10.05
CA ARG A 395 -6.61 -13.31 9.89
C ARG A 395 -6.68 -14.57 8.99
N ILE A 396 -5.68 -14.83 8.16
CA ILE A 396 -5.67 -15.94 7.19
C ILE A 396 -5.10 -17.21 7.81
N SER A 397 -3.94 -17.10 8.46
CA SER A 397 -3.18 -18.27 8.92
C SER A 397 -2.70 -18.19 10.36
N SER A 398 -3.15 -17.19 11.14
CA SER A 398 -2.89 -17.09 12.58
C SER A 398 -1.39 -17.00 12.94
N MET A 399 -0.56 -16.43 12.07
CA MET A 399 0.88 -16.24 12.24
C MET A 399 1.69 -17.56 12.32
N LEU A 400 1.06 -18.70 12.00
CA LEU A 400 1.66 -20.04 12.16
C LEU A 400 2.82 -20.33 11.18
N TRP A 401 3.00 -19.49 10.17
CA TRP A 401 4.17 -19.50 9.29
C TRP A 401 5.41 -18.91 9.97
N LEU A 402 5.25 -17.97 10.90
CA LEU A 402 6.33 -17.32 11.64
C LEU A 402 6.67 -18.05 12.94
N ASP A 403 5.71 -18.29 13.83
CA ASP A 403 5.98 -18.59 15.25
C ASP A 403 5.58 -19.99 15.74
N SER A 404 5.00 -20.81 14.87
CA SER A 404 4.44 -22.12 15.21
C SER A 404 4.94 -23.21 14.25
N TRP A 405 4.08 -24.17 13.91
CA TRP A 405 4.34 -25.15 12.87
C TRP A 405 3.13 -25.29 11.96
N THR A 406 3.35 -25.52 10.67
CA THR A 406 2.26 -25.82 9.74
C THR A 406 2.57 -27.05 8.90
N PRO A 407 1.68 -28.06 8.88
CA PRO A 407 1.84 -29.21 8.01
C PRO A 407 1.73 -28.80 6.52
N PRO A 408 2.41 -29.50 5.60
CA PRO A 408 2.22 -29.30 4.17
C PRO A 408 0.78 -29.65 3.76
N ARG A 409 0.25 -29.04 2.70
CA ARG A 409 -1.08 -29.38 2.15
C ARG A 409 -1.05 -30.81 1.58
N LEU A 410 -1.76 -31.75 2.20
CA LEU A 410 -1.90 -33.10 1.66
C LEU A 410 -2.97 -33.11 0.56
N LYS A 411 -2.59 -33.39 -0.69
CA LYS A 411 -3.53 -33.51 -1.83
C LYS A 411 -3.87 -34.99 -2.11
N ASP A 412 -5.09 -35.27 -2.52
CA ASP A 412 -5.51 -36.58 -3.04
C ASP A 412 -5.01 -36.81 -4.48
N LYS A 413 -5.29 -38.00 -5.03
CA LYS A 413 -4.93 -38.35 -6.42
C LYS A 413 -5.55 -37.46 -7.51
N ASN A 414 -6.54 -36.63 -7.15
CA ASN A 414 -7.22 -35.69 -8.04
C ASN A 414 -6.78 -34.23 -7.75
N GLY A 415 -5.72 -34.02 -6.96
CA GLY A 415 -5.21 -32.70 -6.59
C GLY A 415 -6.00 -31.96 -5.51
N ARG A 416 -6.99 -32.59 -4.85
CA ARG A 416 -7.83 -31.95 -3.82
C ARG A 416 -7.17 -32.02 -2.46
N THR A 417 -7.11 -30.89 -1.74
CA THR A 417 -6.62 -30.87 -0.35
C THR A 417 -7.50 -31.73 0.56
N ILE A 418 -6.91 -32.66 1.31
CA ILE A 418 -7.60 -33.53 2.27
C ILE A 418 -7.02 -33.36 3.68
N LYS A 419 -7.85 -33.65 4.69
CA LYS A 419 -7.49 -33.50 6.11
C LYS A 419 -6.56 -34.63 6.56
N MET A 420 -5.45 -34.28 7.19
CA MET A 420 -4.53 -35.23 7.81
C MET A 420 -5.14 -35.93 9.04
N THR A 421 -4.79 -37.21 9.23
CA THR A 421 -5.01 -37.94 10.49
C THR A 421 -4.07 -37.42 11.60
N PRO A 422 -4.33 -37.73 12.89
CA PRO A 422 -3.39 -37.39 13.98
C PRO A 422 -1.99 -37.98 13.76
N SER A 423 -1.87 -39.21 13.28
CA SER A 423 -0.58 -39.84 12.98
C SER A 423 0.15 -39.19 11.79
N GLN A 424 -0.58 -38.69 10.79
CA GLN A 424 0.00 -37.91 9.70
C GLN A 424 0.47 -36.53 10.19
N LEU A 425 -0.25 -35.90 11.12
CA LEU A 425 0.13 -34.62 11.71
C LEU A 425 1.42 -34.72 12.54
N GLU A 426 1.59 -35.76 13.36
CA GLU A 426 2.84 -35.97 14.11
C GLU A 426 4.03 -36.24 13.18
N LYS A 427 3.83 -36.99 12.10
CA LYS A 427 4.87 -37.18 11.07
C LYS A 427 5.19 -35.88 10.32
N ALA A 428 4.16 -35.08 10.01
CA ALA A 428 4.33 -33.78 9.36
C ALA A 428 5.15 -32.82 10.25
N LYS A 429 4.88 -32.76 11.55
CA LYS A 429 5.61 -31.92 12.53
C LYS A 429 7.11 -32.23 12.63
N GLN A 430 7.53 -33.45 12.27
CA GLN A 430 8.93 -33.86 12.21
C GLN A 430 9.59 -33.60 10.84
N THR A 431 8.84 -33.12 9.86
CA THR A 431 9.37 -32.82 8.53
C THR A 431 10.11 -31.48 8.55
N PRO A 432 11.34 -31.39 8.00
CA PRO A 432 12.08 -30.13 7.87
C PRO A 432 11.24 -28.96 7.34
N GLY A 433 11.47 -27.76 7.87
CA GLY A 433 10.79 -26.54 7.43
C GLY A 433 9.33 -26.39 7.87
N THR A 434 8.73 -27.39 8.50
CA THR A 434 7.33 -27.31 9.00
C THR A 434 7.20 -26.60 10.34
N ARG A 435 8.23 -26.65 11.19
CA ARG A 435 8.32 -25.89 12.46
C ARG A 435 9.11 -24.60 12.21
N ARG A 436 8.64 -23.48 12.77
CA ARG A 436 9.20 -22.13 12.64
C ARG A 436 9.22 -21.35 13.96
N GLY A 437 8.56 -21.87 14.99
CA GLY A 437 8.69 -21.40 16.35
C GLY A 437 8.00 -22.33 17.37
N PRO A 438 7.96 -21.95 18.65
CA PRO A 438 7.48 -22.79 19.75
C PRO A 438 5.95 -22.73 19.97
N CYS A 439 5.20 -21.85 19.29
CA CYS A 439 3.78 -21.64 19.55
C CYS A 439 2.91 -22.85 19.19
N SER A 440 1.77 -22.99 19.88
CA SER A 440 0.77 -24.02 19.56
C SER A 440 0.04 -23.70 18.25
N ARG A 441 -0.35 -24.73 17.48
CA ARG A 441 -1.15 -24.53 16.25
C ARG A 441 -2.55 -23.97 16.46
N ASP A 442 -3.02 -23.96 17.70
CA ASP A 442 -4.30 -23.36 18.08
C ASP A 442 -4.17 -21.88 18.50
N SER A 443 -2.95 -21.31 18.55
CA SER A 443 -2.73 -19.89 18.86
C SER A 443 -3.00 -18.98 17.67
N GLY A 444 -2.86 -17.66 17.89
CA GLY A 444 -2.86 -16.64 16.84
C GLY A 444 -4.17 -16.36 16.13
N LYS A 445 -5.27 -17.05 16.47
CA LYS A 445 -6.61 -16.71 15.98
C LYS A 445 -6.92 -15.26 16.33
N TYR A 446 -7.21 -14.45 15.31
CA TYR A 446 -7.28 -12.99 15.41
C TYR A 446 -8.25 -12.52 16.51
N GLN A 447 -9.37 -13.21 16.73
CA GLN A 447 -10.32 -12.91 17.81
C GLN A 447 -9.69 -13.12 19.19
N ASP A 448 -9.05 -14.28 19.39
CA ASP A 448 -8.46 -14.69 20.67
C ASP A 448 -7.31 -13.75 21.06
N VAL A 449 -6.43 -13.39 20.10
CA VAL A 449 -5.30 -12.48 20.39
C VAL A 449 -5.76 -11.05 20.68
N ARG A 450 -6.78 -10.54 19.99
CA ARG A 450 -7.35 -9.20 20.27
C ARG A 450 -8.00 -9.13 21.65
N GLN A 451 -8.70 -10.19 22.06
CA GLN A 451 -9.33 -10.25 23.38
C GLN A 451 -8.31 -10.43 24.50
N LYS A 452 -7.31 -11.29 24.31
CA LYS A 452 -6.37 -11.71 25.37
C LYS A 452 -5.19 -10.75 25.55
N TYR A 453 -4.76 -10.07 24.48
CA TYR A 453 -3.55 -9.25 24.47
C TYR A 453 -3.76 -7.81 23.96
N PRO A 454 -4.86 -7.10 24.28
CA PRO A 454 -5.16 -5.79 23.67
C PRO A 454 -4.08 -4.73 23.92
N SER A 455 -3.39 -4.81 25.07
CA SER A 455 -2.31 -3.91 25.48
C SER A 455 -0.92 -4.26 24.93
N SER A 456 -0.81 -5.26 24.06
CA SER A 456 0.44 -5.54 23.34
C SER A 456 0.91 -4.32 22.56
N SER A 457 2.23 -4.17 22.48
CA SER A 457 2.88 -3.04 21.82
C SER A 457 4.28 -3.43 21.37
N VAL A 458 4.78 -2.73 20.35
CA VAL A 458 6.17 -2.81 19.88
C VAL A 458 6.75 -1.40 19.83
N SER A 459 8.03 -1.26 20.14
CA SER A 459 8.75 0.01 19.95
C SER A 459 9.89 -0.20 18.97
N PHE A 460 9.99 0.71 17.98
CA PHE A 460 11.09 0.78 17.02
C PHE A 460 11.82 2.11 17.24
N THR A 461 13.10 2.06 17.61
CA THR A 461 13.89 3.25 17.94
C THR A 461 15.27 3.21 17.31
N ASN A 462 15.97 4.34 17.35
CA ASN A 462 17.37 4.48 16.97
C ASN A 462 17.70 3.92 15.57
N ILE A 463 16.87 4.30 14.59
CA ILE A 463 17.06 3.90 13.19
C ILE A 463 18.35 4.54 12.66
N ARG A 464 19.20 3.72 12.06
CA ARG A 464 20.47 4.14 11.46
C ARG A 464 20.68 3.43 10.13
N TYR A 465 21.21 4.12 9.15
CA TYR A 465 21.61 3.52 7.87
C TYR A 465 22.93 4.11 7.39
N GLY A 466 23.76 3.34 6.68
CA GLY A 466 25.10 3.81 6.38
C GLY A 466 26.01 2.81 5.68
N GLU A 467 27.31 3.10 5.71
CA GLU A 467 28.35 2.15 5.30
C GLU A 467 28.30 0.86 6.14
N ILE A 468 28.63 -0.29 5.53
CA ILE A 468 28.64 -1.58 6.23
C ILE A 468 29.62 -1.56 7.42
N GLY A 469 29.14 -1.76 8.64
CA GLY A 469 29.92 -1.67 9.88
C GLY A 469 29.96 -0.28 10.52
N SER A 470 29.03 0.61 10.20
CA SER A 470 28.98 2.00 10.74
C SER A 470 27.84 2.26 11.72
N THR A 471 26.83 1.38 11.82
CA THR A 471 25.58 1.74 12.51
C THR A 471 25.44 1.20 13.95
N TYR A 472 26.34 0.31 14.39
CA TYR A 472 26.21 -0.43 15.66
C TYR A 472 27.36 -0.24 16.66
N SER A 473 28.21 0.78 16.48
CA SER A 473 29.30 1.12 17.41
C SER A 473 28.80 1.88 18.65
N THR A 474 28.38 1.12 19.68
CA THR A 474 28.21 1.46 21.12
C THR A 474 27.58 2.80 21.57
N SER A 475 27.02 3.62 20.68
CA SER A 475 26.29 4.83 21.06
C SER A 475 24.87 4.49 21.56
N ASN A 476 24.76 4.33 22.88
CA ASN A 476 23.52 4.03 23.60
C ASN A 476 22.61 5.26 23.83
N GLN A 477 22.85 6.38 23.13
CA GLN A 477 22.00 7.57 23.24
C GLN A 477 20.83 7.46 22.27
N ASP A 478 19.63 7.69 22.79
CA ASP A 478 18.41 7.70 22.00
C ASP A 478 18.38 8.89 21.03
N ILE A 479 18.03 8.63 19.76
CA ILE A 479 17.91 9.66 18.74
C ILE A 479 16.64 10.48 19.00
N LEU A 480 16.76 11.56 19.77
CA LEU A 480 15.64 12.44 20.09
C LEU A 480 15.14 13.19 18.85
N CYS A 481 13.82 13.28 18.72
CA CYS A 481 13.14 14.07 17.70
C CYS A 481 12.11 15.00 18.34
N THR A 482 11.79 16.10 17.64
CA THR A 482 10.66 16.98 17.98
C THR A 482 9.70 16.99 16.80
N SER A 483 8.41 16.77 17.07
CA SER A 483 7.39 16.87 16.02
C SER A 483 7.20 18.33 15.64
N PRO A 484 7.38 18.73 14.36
CA PRO A 484 7.20 20.11 13.95
C PRO A 484 5.73 20.52 14.09
N THR A 485 5.47 21.72 14.62
CA THR A 485 4.11 22.27 14.71
C THR A 485 3.52 22.40 13.30
N PRO A 486 2.42 21.70 12.95
CA PRO A 486 1.83 21.79 11.62
C PRO A 486 1.32 23.20 11.31
N ALA A 487 1.63 23.72 10.12
CA ALA A 487 1.12 25.02 9.67
C ALA A 487 -0.41 25.00 9.61
N PRO A 488 -1.13 26.02 10.15
CA PRO A 488 -2.58 25.99 10.30
C PRO A 488 -3.32 25.58 9.02
N LEU A 489 -4.36 24.75 9.17
CA LEU A 489 -5.24 24.46 8.04
C LEU A 489 -5.85 25.76 7.49
N PRO A 490 -5.91 25.92 6.16
CA PRO A 490 -6.76 26.94 5.55
C PRO A 490 -8.21 26.75 6.00
N ASP A 491 -8.88 27.81 6.46
CA ASP A 491 -10.30 27.75 6.85
C ASP A 491 -11.15 27.26 5.65
N PRO A 492 -11.83 26.11 5.73
CA PRO A 492 -12.65 25.60 4.64
C PRO A 492 -13.77 26.55 4.22
N ASN A 493 -14.22 27.44 5.11
CA ASN A 493 -15.24 28.45 4.79
C ASN A 493 -14.69 29.60 3.96
N SER A 494 -13.37 29.82 3.97
CA SER A 494 -12.70 30.87 3.20
C SER A 494 -12.49 30.54 1.71
N PHE A 495 -12.79 29.31 1.27
CA PHE A 495 -12.48 28.86 -0.09
C PHE A 495 -13.36 29.54 -1.14
N GLN A 496 -12.70 30.17 -2.12
CA GLN A 496 -13.31 30.87 -3.25
C GLN A 496 -12.95 30.14 -4.54
N CYS A 497 -13.90 29.46 -5.17
CA CYS A 497 -13.64 28.79 -6.44
C CYS A 497 -13.71 29.77 -7.61
N LYS A 498 -12.94 29.46 -8.66
CA LYS A 498 -13.08 30.12 -9.96
C LYS A 498 -14.20 29.44 -10.75
N CYS A 499 -14.91 30.23 -11.55
CA CYS A 499 -15.83 29.76 -12.56
C CYS A 499 -15.68 30.68 -13.78
N LEU A 500 -15.60 30.10 -14.97
CA LEU A 500 -15.66 30.85 -16.22
C LEU A 500 -17.12 30.84 -16.67
N ASN A 501 -17.65 32.00 -17.04
CA ASN A 501 -19.06 32.19 -17.44
C ASN A 501 -20.10 31.81 -16.36
N GLY A 502 -19.77 32.04 -15.08
CA GLY A 502 -20.67 31.80 -13.95
C GLY A 502 -20.06 32.23 -12.61
N MET A 503 -20.79 31.95 -11.53
CA MET A 503 -20.31 32.15 -10.16
C MET A 503 -19.62 30.89 -9.63
N GLY A 504 -18.46 31.09 -9.00
CA GLY A 504 -17.73 30.03 -8.32
C GLY A 504 -18.42 29.53 -7.05
N ALA A 505 -18.23 28.26 -6.72
CA ALA A 505 -18.62 27.72 -5.42
C ALA A 505 -17.82 28.37 -4.28
N THR A 506 -18.42 28.44 -3.09
CA THR A 506 -17.81 29.05 -1.89
C THR A 506 -17.80 28.10 -0.71
N GLY A 507 -16.91 28.35 0.25
CA GLY A 507 -16.76 27.55 1.47
C GLY A 507 -16.54 26.07 1.18
N MET A 508 -17.14 25.18 1.99
CA MET A 508 -17.04 23.72 1.80
C MET A 508 -17.58 23.19 0.46
N GLN A 509 -18.36 23.99 -0.29
CA GLN A 509 -18.74 23.61 -1.65
C GLN A 509 -17.58 23.76 -2.64
N CYS A 510 -16.57 24.59 -2.34
CA CYS A 510 -15.37 24.73 -3.14
C CYS A 510 -14.29 23.72 -2.71
N PRO A 511 -13.83 22.79 -3.58
CA PRO A 511 -12.93 21.70 -3.17
C PRO A 511 -11.46 22.10 -2.90
N SER A 512 -11.12 23.38 -3.07
CA SER A 512 -9.87 24.05 -2.63
C SER A 512 -9.90 25.48 -3.16
N ASN A 513 -9.32 26.45 -2.44
CA ASN A 513 -9.27 27.84 -2.88
C ASN A 513 -8.71 27.98 -4.32
N GLY A 514 -9.37 28.76 -5.16
CA GLY A 514 -9.01 28.97 -6.57
C GLY A 514 -9.37 27.84 -7.54
N ALA A 515 -9.93 26.71 -7.09
CA ALA A 515 -10.29 25.59 -7.99
C ALA A 515 -11.43 25.95 -8.95
N MET A 516 -11.46 25.31 -10.13
CA MET A 516 -12.56 25.47 -11.08
C MET A 516 -13.78 24.67 -10.64
N LYS A 517 -14.80 25.34 -10.08
CA LYS A 517 -16.12 24.78 -9.78
C LYS A 517 -17.18 25.89 -9.81
N CYS A 518 -18.09 25.80 -10.77
CA CYS A 518 -19.27 26.66 -10.86
C CYS A 518 -20.38 26.18 -9.91
N MET A 519 -21.05 27.12 -9.25
CA MET A 519 -22.27 26.92 -8.46
C MET A 519 -23.51 27.41 -9.21
N GLN A 520 -23.34 28.42 -10.08
CA GLN A 520 -24.37 28.95 -10.96
C GLN A 520 -23.70 29.43 -12.26
N CYS A 521 -24.40 29.32 -13.39
CA CYS A 521 -23.93 29.84 -14.67
C CYS A 521 -24.59 31.17 -15.04
N ASN A 522 -23.88 31.96 -15.84
CA ASN A 522 -24.41 33.16 -16.44
C ASN A 522 -25.50 32.80 -17.48
N GLN A 523 -26.38 33.75 -17.80
CA GLN A 523 -27.39 33.54 -18.83
C GLN A 523 -26.76 33.14 -20.18
N GLY A 524 -27.38 32.18 -20.87
CA GLY A 524 -26.83 31.58 -22.09
C GLY A 524 -25.79 30.48 -21.83
N TYR A 525 -25.63 30.04 -20.58
CA TYR A 525 -24.78 28.91 -20.19
C TYR A 525 -25.51 27.99 -19.21
N HIS A 526 -25.20 26.69 -19.24
CA HIS A 526 -25.68 25.69 -18.29
C HIS A 526 -24.50 25.01 -17.58
N ILE A 527 -24.76 24.41 -16.42
CA ILE A 527 -23.77 23.62 -15.69
C ILE A 527 -23.61 22.27 -16.41
N ASP A 528 -22.42 22.00 -16.93
CA ASP A 528 -22.00 20.66 -17.32
C ASP A 528 -20.86 20.19 -16.40
N GLY A 529 -21.18 19.21 -15.56
CA GLY A 529 -20.34 18.72 -14.47
C GLY A 529 -20.02 19.81 -13.43
N VAL A 530 -19.03 20.65 -13.74
CA VAL A 530 -18.43 21.62 -12.82
C VAL A 530 -18.03 22.95 -13.47
N VAL A 531 -18.29 23.09 -14.77
CA VAL A 531 -18.02 24.28 -15.58
C VAL A 531 -19.31 24.75 -16.24
N CYS A 532 -19.34 26.02 -16.65
CA CYS A 532 -20.43 26.55 -17.45
C CYS A 532 -20.12 26.39 -18.94
N LYS A 533 -20.91 25.58 -19.63
CA LYS A 533 -20.88 25.46 -21.10
C LYS A 533 -21.95 26.34 -21.72
N PRO A 534 -21.74 26.89 -22.94
CA PRO A 534 -22.79 27.60 -23.67
C PRO A 534 -24.06 26.75 -23.77
N ASN A 535 -25.21 27.40 -23.77
CA ASN A 535 -26.46 26.74 -24.13
C ASN A 535 -26.47 26.45 -25.63
N GLU A 536 -26.94 25.27 -26.01
CA GLU A 536 -27.17 24.82 -27.38
C GLU A 536 -28.69 24.66 -27.55
N CYS A 537 -29.28 25.46 -28.44
CA CYS A 537 -30.71 25.38 -28.75
C CYS A 537 -30.96 24.36 -29.85
N THR A 538 -32.15 23.77 -29.87
CA THR A 538 -32.57 22.92 -30.99
C THR A 538 -33.17 23.76 -32.11
N CYS A 539 -33.01 23.33 -33.35
CA CYS A 539 -33.68 23.96 -34.49
C CYS A 539 -34.11 22.89 -35.52
N PRO A 540 -35.39 22.49 -35.52
CA PRO A 540 -35.94 21.71 -36.61
C PRO A 540 -35.79 22.47 -37.94
N ASN A 541 -35.18 21.81 -38.93
CA ASN A 541 -34.95 22.37 -40.28
C ASN A 541 -33.99 23.58 -40.34
N GLY A 542 -33.00 23.65 -39.43
CA GLY A 542 -31.97 24.68 -39.45
C GLY A 542 -30.83 24.42 -38.47
N VAL A 543 -30.07 25.47 -38.14
CA VAL A 543 -29.00 25.45 -37.14
C VAL A 543 -29.50 26.14 -35.87
N GLY A 544 -29.30 25.49 -34.72
CA GLY A 544 -29.65 26.03 -33.41
C GLY A 544 -28.83 27.26 -33.03
N SER A 545 -29.41 28.15 -32.23
CA SER A 545 -28.66 29.23 -31.58
C SER A 545 -27.79 28.70 -30.45
N GLU A 546 -26.67 29.39 -30.19
CA GLU A 546 -25.74 29.05 -29.11
C GLU A 546 -25.54 30.23 -28.13
N GLY A 547 -25.11 29.92 -26.90
CA GLY A 547 -24.70 30.91 -25.92
C GLY A 547 -25.83 31.83 -25.49
N SER A 548 -25.59 33.15 -25.43
CA SER A 548 -26.60 34.15 -25.06
C SER A 548 -27.78 34.25 -26.04
N ALA A 549 -27.62 33.76 -27.28
CA ALA A 549 -28.71 33.65 -28.25
C ALA A 549 -29.59 32.41 -27.99
N CYS A 550 -29.25 31.57 -27.01
CA CYS A 550 -30.04 30.44 -26.55
C CYS A 550 -30.37 30.58 -25.05
N PRO A 551 -31.57 31.10 -24.69
CA PRO A 551 -31.91 31.38 -23.30
C PRO A 551 -31.85 30.16 -22.38
N ASN A 552 -32.24 28.98 -22.88
CA ASN A 552 -32.25 27.71 -22.14
C ASN A 552 -31.71 26.57 -23.01
N GLN A 553 -30.89 25.69 -22.43
CA GLN A 553 -30.39 24.47 -23.09
C GLN A 553 -31.54 23.67 -23.73
N GLY A 554 -31.39 23.30 -25.01
CA GLY A 554 -32.36 22.47 -25.75
C GLY A 554 -33.63 23.19 -26.22
N GLN A 555 -33.87 24.45 -25.83
CA GLN A 555 -35.02 25.23 -26.30
C GLN A 555 -35.03 25.33 -27.84
N VAL A 556 -36.21 25.35 -28.46
CA VAL A 556 -36.30 25.55 -29.91
C VAL A 556 -36.02 27.02 -30.24
N GLN A 557 -34.84 27.29 -30.79
CA GLN A 557 -34.46 28.60 -31.29
C GLN A 557 -33.38 28.47 -32.38
N CYS A 558 -33.72 28.96 -33.57
CA CYS A 558 -32.91 28.86 -34.78
C CYS A 558 -32.03 30.10 -35.00
N ALA A 559 -30.74 29.88 -35.27
CA ALA A 559 -29.81 30.91 -35.75
C ALA A 559 -29.88 31.08 -37.27
N SER A 560 -30.11 29.98 -37.99
CA SER A 560 -30.30 29.97 -39.45
C SER A 560 -31.18 28.79 -39.86
N CYS A 561 -31.70 28.83 -41.09
CA CYS A 561 -32.57 27.78 -41.64
C CYS A 561 -31.90 27.04 -42.80
N SER A 562 -32.20 25.75 -42.91
CA SER A 562 -31.76 24.92 -44.02
C SER A 562 -32.49 25.31 -45.30
N THR A 563 -31.89 25.02 -46.46
CA THR A 563 -32.46 25.27 -47.78
C THR A 563 -33.90 24.74 -47.89
N GLY A 564 -34.85 25.60 -48.30
CA GLY A 564 -36.28 25.30 -48.35
C GLY A 564 -37.09 25.79 -47.12
N PHE A 565 -36.42 26.37 -46.12
CA PHE A 565 -37.04 26.94 -44.92
C PHE A 565 -36.56 28.37 -44.69
N GLN A 566 -37.42 29.23 -44.14
CA GLN A 566 -37.12 30.61 -43.79
C GLN A 566 -37.41 30.85 -42.31
N LEU A 567 -36.61 31.72 -41.69
CA LEU A 567 -36.73 32.05 -40.27
C LEU A 567 -37.99 32.89 -40.04
N SER A 568 -38.91 32.38 -39.22
CA SER A 568 -40.16 33.03 -38.83
C SER A 568 -40.22 33.11 -37.32
N GLY A 569 -39.86 34.27 -36.76
CA GLY A 569 -39.62 34.42 -35.32
C GLY A 569 -38.36 33.63 -34.92
N THR A 570 -38.50 32.67 -34.00
CA THR A 570 -37.40 31.82 -33.52
C THR A 570 -37.34 30.44 -34.19
N VAL A 571 -38.22 30.15 -35.16
CA VAL A 571 -38.36 28.81 -35.77
C VAL A 571 -38.23 28.85 -37.29
N CYS A 572 -37.70 27.78 -37.88
CA CYS A 572 -37.64 27.63 -39.33
C CYS A 572 -38.96 27.07 -39.87
N GLN A 573 -39.66 27.86 -40.68
CA GLN A 573 -40.91 27.50 -41.34
C GLN A 573 -40.67 27.21 -42.83
N PRO A 574 -41.40 26.28 -43.47
CA PRO A 574 -41.23 26.02 -44.88
C PRO A 574 -41.50 27.27 -45.72
N THR A 575 -40.63 27.58 -46.67
CA THR A 575 -40.95 28.58 -47.70
C THR A 575 -42.06 28.05 -48.61
N PRO A 576 -43.09 28.85 -48.97
CA PRO A 576 -44.23 28.34 -49.73
C PRO A 576 -43.90 28.10 -51.21
N SER A 577 -43.40 26.90 -51.55
CA SER A 577 -44.03 25.97 -52.51
C SER A 577 -43.15 24.75 -52.84
N ALA A 578 -43.81 23.72 -53.39
CA ALA A 578 -43.30 22.49 -54.02
C ALA A 578 -42.74 21.37 -53.10
N ALA A 579 -43.36 20.20 -53.22
CA ALA A 579 -43.14 19.01 -52.39
C ALA A 579 -42.20 17.98 -53.04
N SER A 580 -41.55 17.13 -52.22
CA SER A 580 -41.47 15.67 -52.43
C SER A 580 -40.82 14.92 -51.25
N THR A 581 -40.98 13.59 -51.23
CA THR A 581 -40.87 12.66 -50.07
C THR A 581 -39.50 11.94 -49.88
N PRO A 582 -39.27 11.21 -48.76
CA PRO A 582 -37.94 10.76 -48.30
C PRO A 582 -37.64 9.24 -48.40
N ALA A 583 -36.36 8.87 -48.15
CA ALA A 583 -35.85 7.55 -47.75
C ALA A 583 -34.43 7.72 -47.11
N GLY A 584 -33.87 6.87 -46.24
CA GLY A 584 -34.34 5.65 -45.55
C GLY A 584 -33.19 4.62 -45.33
N GLY A 585 -32.97 4.10 -44.11
CA GLY A 585 -32.08 2.93 -43.82
C GLY A 585 -30.85 3.17 -42.91
N VAL A 586 -30.20 2.14 -42.34
CA VAL A 586 -30.53 1.36 -41.11
C VAL A 586 -29.34 0.44 -40.68
N ALA A 587 -28.94 0.46 -39.38
CA ALA A 587 -28.18 -0.56 -38.59
C ALA A 587 -26.81 -1.12 -39.15
N THR A 588 -25.96 -1.95 -38.50
CA THR A 588 -25.95 -2.85 -37.29
C THR A 588 -24.54 -2.93 -36.60
N ALA A 589 -24.42 -3.63 -35.44
CA ALA A 589 -23.17 -4.03 -34.72
C ALA A 589 -22.96 -5.59 -34.80
N PRO A 590 -22.31 -6.39 -33.89
CA PRO A 590 -21.29 -6.21 -32.80
C PRO A 590 -20.21 -7.40 -32.69
N ALA A 591 -19.55 -7.55 -31.51
CA ALA A 591 -18.91 -8.79 -30.90
C ALA A 591 -17.56 -9.37 -31.46
N ALA A 592 -16.56 -9.94 -30.74
CA ALA A 592 -16.33 -10.63 -29.43
C ALA A 592 -16.31 -12.20 -29.50
N ALA A 593 -15.46 -13.02 -28.82
CA ALA A 593 -14.26 -12.86 -27.95
C ALA A 593 -13.55 -14.25 -27.62
N VAL A 594 -12.65 -14.30 -26.60
CA VAL A 594 -12.17 -15.42 -25.71
C VAL A 594 -11.09 -16.49 -26.14
N PRO A 595 -10.36 -17.16 -25.16
CA PRO A 595 -9.05 -17.85 -25.35
C PRO A 595 -8.97 -19.33 -24.81
N ALA A 596 -7.77 -19.88 -24.53
CA ALA A 596 -7.54 -21.21 -23.90
C ALA A 596 -6.30 -21.29 -22.95
N PRO A 597 -6.17 -22.29 -22.04
CA PRO A 597 -5.20 -22.31 -20.91
C PRO A 597 -4.17 -23.48 -20.88
N ALA A 598 -3.35 -23.57 -19.80
CA ALA A 598 -2.33 -24.62 -19.53
C ALA A 598 -2.28 -25.04 -18.02
N PRO A 599 -1.60 -26.14 -17.61
CA PRO A 599 -1.92 -26.91 -16.37
C PRO A 599 -0.99 -26.73 -15.14
N ALA A 600 -1.36 -27.41 -14.02
CA ALA A 600 -1.03 -27.09 -12.62
C ALA A 600 0.19 -27.80 -11.96
N ALA A 601 0.58 -27.30 -10.78
CA ALA A 601 1.77 -27.70 -9.99
C ALA A 601 1.49 -28.17 -8.53
N VAL A 602 2.56 -28.50 -7.80
CA VAL A 602 2.58 -29.08 -6.44
C VAL A 602 2.29 -28.02 -5.35
N ALA A 603 1.73 -28.45 -4.21
CA ALA A 603 1.05 -27.57 -3.26
C ALA A 603 1.97 -26.79 -2.28
N PRO A 604 1.64 -25.52 -1.98
CA PRO A 604 2.45 -24.62 -1.13
C PRO A 604 2.35 -24.86 0.38
N ALA A 605 3.27 -24.20 1.10
CA ALA A 605 3.17 -23.81 2.50
C ALA A 605 1.89 -22.98 2.81
N PRO A 606 1.54 -22.71 4.09
CA PRO A 606 0.60 -21.63 4.39
C PRO A 606 1.14 -20.28 3.90
N ALA A 607 0.25 -19.42 3.42
CA ALA A 607 0.60 -18.05 3.09
C ALA A 607 0.83 -17.22 4.36
N ALA A 608 1.90 -16.42 4.36
CA ALA A 608 1.88 -15.17 5.11
C ALA A 608 0.76 -14.27 4.55
N GLY A 609 0.07 -13.54 5.42
CA GLY A 609 -0.84 -12.47 5.01
C GLY A 609 -0.11 -11.13 5.02
N SER A 610 -0.63 -10.12 4.31
CA SER A 610 -0.20 -8.73 4.54
C SER A 610 -0.85 -8.16 5.82
N PRO A 611 -0.27 -7.12 6.44
CA PRO A 611 -0.95 -6.36 7.50
C PRO A 611 -2.29 -5.79 6.98
N THR A 612 -3.40 -6.16 7.62
CA THR A 612 -4.75 -5.71 7.23
C THR A 612 -5.29 -4.63 8.16
N ALA A 613 -6.08 -3.70 7.62
CA ALA A 613 -6.70 -2.66 8.43
C ALA A 613 -7.65 -3.23 9.50
N GLY A 614 -7.37 -2.92 10.77
CA GLY A 614 -8.29 -3.18 11.87
C GLY A 614 -9.35 -2.10 12.06
N CYS A 615 -9.20 -0.93 11.42
CA CYS A 615 -10.09 0.22 11.64
C CYS A 615 -11.44 0.14 10.90
N ALA A 616 -12.51 -0.02 11.68
CA ALA A 616 -13.90 -0.09 11.24
C ALA A 616 -14.74 0.91 12.05
N LYS A 617 -14.80 2.18 11.61
CA LYS A 617 -15.64 3.21 12.25
C LYS A 617 -17.11 2.71 12.26
N ALA A 618 -17.66 2.51 13.46
CA ALA A 618 -19.09 2.33 13.64
C ALA A 618 -19.81 3.63 13.22
N GLY A 619 -20.99 3.50 12.62
CA GLY A 619 -21.77 4.61 12.05
C GLY A 619 -22.10 5.71 13.05
#